data_AF-A0A1B6FEM1-F1
#
_entry.id   AF-A0A1B6FEM1-F1
#
_cell.length_a   1.000
_cell.length_b   1.000
_cell.length_c   1.000
_cell.angle_alpha   90.00
_cell.angle_beta   90.00
_cell.angle_gamma   90.00
#
_symmetry.space_group_name_H-M   'P 1'
#
loop_
_entity.id
_entity.type
_entity.pdbx_description
1 polymer ?
#
loop_
_entity_poly.entity_id
_entity_poly.type
_entity_poly.pdbx_seq_one_letter_code
_entity_poly.pdbx_strand_id
1 'polypeptide(L)'
;MNGYWLEQVTFSLLHSLGNSPAPPISADIFQYPPDLPEPDLLIYLDLPEDQPKRRTPSVHRTRSNDLYNQLSAIHPISIQSLAKVYRIAIDEVYYNVRSNLSDTRDFRHKADPY
;
A
#
# COMPACT_ATOMS: atom_id res chain seq x y z
N MET A 1 -5.82 -10.47 11.11
CA MET A 1 -5.46 -9.51 10.05
C MET A 1 -4.97 -8.25 10.73
N ASN A 2 -3.69 -7.89 10.55
CA ASN A 2 -3.08 -6.72 11.18
C ASN A 2 -2.80 -5.66 10.09
N GLY A 3 -3.85 -5.22 9.40
CA GLY A 3 -3.79 -4.22 8.34
C GLY A 3 -4.74 -3.06 8.62
N TYR A 4 -4.40 -1.86 8.12
CA TYR A 4 -5.28 -0.70 8.22
C TYR A 4 -6.53 -0.88 7.34
N TRP A 5 -7.53 -0.01 7.46
CA TRP A 5 -8.83 -0.20 6.82
C TRP A 5 -8.75 -0.52 5.32
N LEU A 6 -7.97 0.24 4.55
CA LEU A 6 -7.85 0.03 3.11
C LEU A 6 -7.29 -1.37 2.76
N GLU A 7 -6.35 -1.88 3.57
CA GLU A 7 -5.82 -3.23 3.40
C GLU A 7 -6.89 -4.29 3.66
N GLN A 8 -7.73 -4.08 4.68
CA GLN A 8 -8.82 -5.00 5.00
C GLN A 8 -9.88 -5.03 3.90
N VAL A 9 -10.23 -3.87 3.34
CA VAL A 9 -11.16 -3.73 2.22
C VAL A 9 -10.61 -4.41 0.97
N THR A 10 -9.39 -4.07 0.56
CA THR A 10 -8.76 -4.65 -0.64
C THR A 10 -8.57 -6.16 -0.51
N PHE A 11 -8.13 -6.65 0.66
CA PHE A 11 -8.02 -8.08 0.93
C PHE A 11 -9.37 -8.79 0.79
N SER A 12 -10.41 -8.25 1.41
CA SER A 12 -11.77 -8.83 1.37
C SER A 12 -12.33 -8.85 -0.05
N LEU A 13 -12.12 -7.78 -0.83
CA LEU A 13 -12.54 -7.69 -2.22
C LEU A 13 -11.83 -8.73 -3.10
N LEU A 14 -10.50 -8.81 -2.99
CA LEU A 14 -9.71 -9.73 -3.80
C LEU A 14 -10.03 -11.20 -3.51
N HIS A 15 -10.41 -11.53 -2.28
CA HIS A 15 -10.82 -12.89 -1.89
C HIS A 15 -12.27 -13.23 -2.22
N SER A 16 -13.19 -12.26 -2.13
CA SER A 16 -14.62 -12.49 -2.36
C SER A 16 -15.02 -12.50 -3.83
N LEU A 17 -14.35 -11.70 -4.67
CA LEU A 17 -14.77 -11.50 -6.06
C LEU A 17 -14.32 -12.60 -7.02
N GLY A 18 -13.49 -13.56 -6.59
CA GLY A 18 -13.00 -14.62 -7.49
C GLY A 18 -12.32 -14.02 -8.71
N ASN A 19 -12.82 -14.29 -9.93
CA ASN A 19 -12.32 -13.71 -11.18
C ASN A 19 -13.06 -12.46 -11.66
N SER A 20 -14.06 -11.98 -10.92
CA SER A 20 -14.82 -10.78 -11.30
C SER A 20 -13.95 -9.52 -11.20
N PRO A 21 -14.21 -8.49 -12.02
CA PRO A 21 -13.50 -7.22 -11.91
C PRO A 21 -13.73 -6.58 -10.54
N ALA A 22 -12.75 -5.82 -10.05
CA ALA A 22 -12.94 -4.99 -8.87
C ALA A 22 -14.01 -3.92 -9.14
N PRO A 23 -14.74 -3.45 -8.11
CA PRO A 23 -15.63 -2.30 -8.25
C PRO A 23 -14.84 -1.08 -8.75
N PRO A 24 -15.50 -0.11 -9.41
CA PRO A 24 -14.84 1.12 -9.80
C PRO A 24 -14.34 1.87 -8.55
N ILE A 25 -13.19 2.54 -8.65
CA ILE A 25 -12.60 3.30 -7.53
C ILE A 25 -13.50 4.46 -7.03
N SER A 26 -14.50 4.86 -7.82
CA SER A 26 -15.51 5.83 -7.41
C SER A 26 -16.57 5.26 -6.48
N ALA A 27 -16.58 3.95 -6.21
CA ALA A 27 -17.54 3.33 -5.32
C ALA A 27 -17.26 3.68 -3.85
N ASP A 28 -18.32 3.87 -3.07
CA ASP A 28 -18.25 4.28 -1.65
C ASP A 28 -17.42 3.34 -0.78
N ILE A 29 -17.24 2.07 -1.19
CA ILE A 29 -16.40 1.10 -0.48
C ILE A 29 -14.92 1.51 -0.40
N PHE A 30 -14.47 2.40 -1.28
CA PHE A 30 -13.11 2.95 -1.29
C PHE A 30 -13.03 4.33 -0.62
N GLN A 31 -14.11 4.88 -0.09
CA GLN A 31 -14.04 6.10 0.71
C GLN A 31 -13.68 5.78 2.16
N TYR A 32 -12.74 6.53 2.72
CA TYR A 32 -12.38 6.38 4.13
C TYR A 32 -13.61 6.59 5.03
N PRO A 33 -13.84 5.72 6.03
CA PRO A 33 -14.91 5.93 6.98
C PRO A 33 -14.71 7.28 7.70
N PRO A 34 -15.78 8.05 7.94
CA PRO A 34 -15.67 9.40 8.52
C PRO A 34 -15.07 9.39 9.93
N ASP A 35 -15.24 8.29 10.66
CA ASP A 35 -14.75 8.12 12.03
C ASP A 35 -13.34 7.52 12.09
N LEU A 36 -12.72 7.25 10.93
CA LEU A 36 -11.39 6.68 10.85
C LEU A 36 -10.41 7.71 10.26
N PRO A 37 -9.28 8.01 10.93
CA PRO A 37 -8.31 8.94 10.39
C PRO A 37 -7.73 8.41 9.07
N GLU A 38 -7.77 9.22 8.02
CA GLU A 38 -7.08 8.90 6.78
C GLU A 38 -5.57 9.07 6.98
N PRO A 39 -4.73 8.10 6.56
CA PRO A 39 -3.28 8.24 6.65
C PRO A 39 -2.77 9.27 5.66
N ASP A 40 -1.82 10.11 6.08
CA ASP A 40 -1.14 11.06 5.20
C ASP A 40 -0.26 10.38 4.13
N LEU A 41 0.13 9.12 4.38
CA LEU A 41 0.94 8.32 3.49
C LEU A 41 0.64 6.82 3.69
N LEU A 42 0.39 6.14 2.58
CA LEU A 42 0.31 4.68 2.49
C LEU A 42 1.46 4.20 1.61
N ILE A 43 2.14 3.13 2.02
CA ILE A 43 3.21 2.53 1.24
C ILE A 43 2.80 1.11 0.87
N TYR A 44 2.64 0.86 -0.43
CA TYR A 44 2.40 -0.47 -0.95
C TYR A 44 3.71 -1.08 -1.44
N LEU A 45 4.08 -2.23 -0.89
CA LEU A 45 5.30 -2.95 -1.25
C LEU A 45 4.98 -4.06 -2.26
N ASP A 46 5.35 -3.86 -3.51
CA ASP A 46 5.26 -4.90 -4.54
C ASP A 46 6.45 -5.86 -4.43
N LEU A 47 6.22 -6.97 -3.74
CA LEU A 47 7.19 -8.04 -3.56
C LEU A 47 7.32 -8.88 -4.84
N PRO A 48 8.53 -9.09 -5.37
CA PRO A 48 8.74 -10.04 -6.45
C PRO A 48 8.40 -11.46 -5.99
N GLU A 49 7.94 -12.32 -6.91
CA GLU A 49 7.77 -13.73 -6.59
C GLU A 49 9.13 -14.42 -6.53
N ASP A 50 9.52 -14.90 -5.34
CA ASP A 50 10.77 -15.63 -5.09
C ASP A 50 10.87 -17.01 -5.76
N GLN A 51 10.04 -17.32 -6.76
CA GLN A 51 10.04 -18.63 -7.42
C GLN A 51 10.47 -18.55 -8.88
N PRO A 52 11.70 -19.01 -9.23
CA PRO A 52 12.11 -19.15 -10.63
C PRO A 52 11.31 -20.20 -11.43
N LYS A 53 10.36 -20.91 -10.79
CA LYS A 53 9.60 -22.03 -11.38
C LYS A 53 8.16 -21.69 -11.80
N ARG A 54 7.61 -20.53 -11.41
CA ARG A 54 6.28 -20.12 -11.90
C ARG A 54 6.47 -19.30 -13.17
N ARG A 55 6.12 -19.90 -14.33
CA ARG A 55 6.09 -19.22 -15.63
C ARG A 55 5.03 -18.12 -15.74
N THR A 56 4.15 -18.01 -14.74
CA THR A 56 2.99 -17.11 -14.75
C THR A 56 2.92 -16.41 -13.40
N PRO A 57 2.81 -15.07 -13.37
CA PRO A 57 2.61 -14.34 -12.13
C PRO A 57 1.33 -14.79 -11.44
N SER A 58 1.33 -14.78 -10.11
CA SER A 58 0.16 -15.00 -9.28
C SER A 58 -0.94 -14.03 -9.69
N VAL A 59 -2.08 -14.56 -10.12
CA VAL A 59 -3.29 -13.79 -10.43
C VAL A 59 -3.65 -12.86 -9.27
N HIS A 60 -3.41 -13.30 -8.04
CA HIS A 60 -3.63 -12.47 -6.86
C HIS A 60 -2.69 -11.27 -6.79
N ARG A 61 -1.40 -11.43 -7.11
CA ARG A 61 -0.41 -10.34 -7.14
C ARG A 61 -0.75 -9.34 -8.23
N THR A 62 -1.02 -9.80 -9.46
CA THR A 62 -1.40 -8.93 -10.57
C THR A 62 -2.62 -8.10 -10.22
N ARG A 63 -3.68 -8.73 -9.68
CA ARG A 63 -4.89 -8.01 -9.29
C ARG A 63 -4.70 -7.06 -8.11
N SER A 64 -3.83 -7.42 -7.17
CA SER A 64 -3.47 -6.50 -6.07
C SER A 64 -2.77 -5.27 -6.62
N ASN A 65 -1.76 -5.47 -7.48
CA ASN A 65 -1.03 -4.36 -8.10
C ASN A 65 -1.96 -3.47 -8.93
N ASP A 66 -2.84 -4.05 -9.74
CA ASP A 66 -3.80 -3.30 -10.54
C ASP A 66 -4.77 -2.48 -9.67
N LEU A 67 -5.23 -3.04 -8.56
CA LEU A 67 -6.13 -2.35 -7.64
C LEU A 67 -5.41 -1.21 -6.92
N TYR A 68 -4.22 -1.45 -6.36
CA TYR A 68 -3.45 -0.42 -5.68
C TYR A 68 -3.01 0.71 -6.62
N ASN A 69 -2.68 0.40 -7.88
CA ASN A 69 -2.41 1.40 -8.93
C ASN A 69 -3.63 2.29 -9.23
N GLN A 70 -4.85 1.74 -9.16
CA GLN A 70 -6.06 2.54 -9.33
C GLN A 70 -6.36 3.37 -8.09
N LEU A 71 -6.19 2.79 -6.89
CA LEU A 71 -6.43 3.45 -5.62
C LEU A 71 -5.45 4.59 -5.35
N SER A 72 -4.22 4.55 -5.89
CA SER A 72 -3.27 5.66 -5.79
C SER A 72 -3.74 6.94 -6.49
N ALA A 73 -4.81 6.87 -7.30
CA ALA A 73 -5.43 8.06 -7.89
C ALA A 73 -6.30 8.84 -6.89
N ILE A 74 -6.75 8.19 -5.80
CA ILE A 74 -7.70 8.78 -4.83
C ILE A 74 -7.19 8.76 -3.38
N HIS A 75 -6.12 8.00 -3.10
CA HIS A 75 -5.49 7.92 -1.79
C HIS A 75 -3.99 8.22 -1.89
N PRO A 76 -3.33 8.64 -0.80
CA PRO A 76 -1.91 8.97 -0.78
C PRO A 76 -1.03 7.70 -0.76
N ILE A 77 -1.12 6.87 -1.78
CA ILE A 77 -0.42 5.59 -1.91
C ILE A 77 0.86 5.77 -2.73
N SER A 78 1.99 5.40 -2.13
CA SER A 78 3.29 5.27 -2.78
C SER A 78 3.58 3.80 -3.03
N ILE A 79 3.68 3.41 -4.31
CA ILE A 79 3.94 2.03 -4.74
C ILE A 79 5.44 1.83 -4.91
N GLN A 80 6.02 0.88 -4.17
CA GLN A 80 7.46 0.60 -4.16
C GLN A 80 7.70 -0.83 -4.63
N SER A 81 8.46 -0.99 -5.72
CA SER A 81 8.77 -2.31 -6.27
C SER A 81 10.07 -2.87 -5.68
N LEU A 82 9.98 -4.05 -5.07
CA LEU A 82 11.12 -4.74 -4.45
C LEU A 82 11.89 -5.63 -5.44
N ALA A 83 11.54 -5.60 -6.73
CA ALA A 83 12.03 -6.55 -7.74
C ALA A 83 13.52 -6.43 -8.10
N LYS A 84 14.21 -5.35 -7.73
CA LYS A 84 15.58 -5.08 -8.19
C LYS A 84 16.62 -5.21 -7.09
N VAL A 85 16.47 -4.46 -6.00
CA VAL A 85 17.41 -4.45 -4.86
C VAL A 85 16.65 -3.99 -3.62
N TYR A 86 16.54 -4.85 -2.59
CA TYR A 86 15.86 -4.52 -1.33
C TYR A 86 16.35 -3.20 -0.70
N ARG A 87 17.63 -2.89 -0.82
CA ARG A 87 18.23 -1.64 -0.33
C ARG A 87 17.66 -0.39 -1.00
N ILE A 88 17.40 -0.44 -2.31
CA ILE A 88 16.84 0.70 -3.05
C ILE A 88 15.44 1.02 -2.54
N ALA A 89 14.61 -0.01 -2.32
CA ALA A 89 13.26 0.20 -1.81
C ALA A 89 13.24 0.73 -0.38
N ILE A 90 14.20 0.37 0.49
CA ILE A 90 14.32 0.96 1.83
C ILE A 90 14.65 2.44 1.74
N ASP A 91 15.58 2.82 0.87
CA ASP A 91 15.96 4.23 0.65
C ASP A 91 14.77 5.02 0.07
N GLU A 92 14.00 4.44 -0.85
CA GLU A 92 12.78 5.03 -1.40
C GLU A 92 11.69 5.18 -0.33
N VAL A 93 11.46 4.17 0.51
CA VAL A 93 10.54 4.25 1.64
C VAL A 93 10.95 5.37 2.59
N TYR A 94 12.23 5.42 2.97
CA TYR A 94 12.77 6.47 3.83
C TYR A 94 12.56 7.85 3.21
N TYR A 95 12.85 7.99 1.91
CA TYR A 95 12.64 9.23 1.17
C TYR A 95 11.17 9.64 1.20
N ASN A 96 10.24 8.74 0.88
CA ASN A 96 8.80 9.01 0.88
C ASN A 96 8.30 9.44 2.26
N VAL A 97 8.73 8.76 3.32
CA VAL A 97 8.38 9.13 4.70
C VAL A 97 8.90 10.53 5.02
N ARG A 98 10.15 10.82 4.65
CA ARG A 98 10.76 12.12 4.93
C ARG A 98 10.14 13.23 4.09
N SER A 99 9.84 13.01 2.82
CA SER A 99 9.28 14.04 1.94
C SER A 99 7.82 14.36 2.26
N ASN A 100 7.02 13.37 2.65
CA ASN A 100 5.58 13.55 2.85
C ASN A 100 5.19 13.81 4.31
N LEU A 101 6.03 13.42 5.29
CA LEU A 101 5.70 13.51 6.72
C LEU A 101 6.69 14.37 7.52
N SER A 102 7.64 15.07 6.89
CA SER A 102 8.64 15.87 7.64
C SER A 102 8.07 17.14 8.26
N ASP A 103 7.13 17.81 7.58
CA ASP A 103 6.54 19.06 8.08
C ASP A 103 5.52 18.82 9.21
N THR A 104 4.91 17.64 9.26
CA THR A 104 3.96 17.22 10.30
C THR A 104 4.61 16.48 11.47
N ARG A 105 5.91 16.18 11.39
CA ARG A 105 6.66 15.53 12.47
C ARG A 105 7.03 16.52 13.57
N ASP A 106 6.29 16.48 14.68
CA ASP A 106 6.71 17.15 15.92
C ASP A 106 7.87 16.38 16.59
N PHE A 107 9.11 16.80 16.30
CA PHE A 107 10.31 16.26 16.96
C PHE A 107 10.49 16.76 18.42
N ARG A 108 9.51 17.47 19.01
CA ARG A 108 9.62 17.96 20.40
C ARG A 108 9.66 16.85 21.44
N HIS A 109 9.27 15.62 21.09
CA HIS A 109 9.55 14.42 21.90
C HIS A 109 10.70 13.62 21.30
N LYS A 110 11.93 14.16 21.39
CA LYS A 110 13.09 13.28 21.48
C LYS A 110 12.96 12.51 22.79
N ALA A 111 12.83 11.20 22.70
CA ALA A 111 13.04 10.32 23.83
C ALA A 111 14.40 10.65 24.44
N ASP A 112 14.42 10.83 25.76
CA ASP A 112 15.65 11.03 26.54
C ASP A 112 16.67 9.93 26.20
N PRO A 113 17.95 10.28 26.01
CA PRO A 113 19.00 9.29 25.90
C PRO A 113 19.26 8.71 27.30
N TYR A 114 18.73 7.53 27.56
CA TYR A 114 19.26 6.63 28.59
C TYR A 114 19.83 5.38 27.91
#